data_AF-A0A934PH68-F1
#
_entry.id   AF-A0A934PH68-F1
#
_cell.length_a   1.000
_cell.length_b   1.000
_cell.length_c   1.000
_cell.angle_alpha   90.00
_cell.angle_beta   90.00
_cell.angle_gamma   90.00
#
_symmetry.space_group_name_H-M   'P 1'
#
loop_
_entity.id
_entity.type
_entity.pdbx_description
1 polymer ?
#
loop_
_entity_poly.entity_id
_entity_poly.type
_entity_poly.pdbx_seq_one_letter_code
_entity_poly.pdbx_strand_id
1 'polypeptide(L)'
;MTLRADLDLVTAKLAEADALLRSAQAAQTQAIAALESAVKRADKDGLNTLSPEAWPITDHRRAHRSGPPPKIESDPELQAFITAGIDRMTFVQIADDVAAHFPPQRQVKKSAIHAWWHRSKRRRRSSAIPPNTPGGPG
;
A
#
# COMPACT_ATOMS: atom_id res chain seq x y z
N MET A 1 76.61 1.64 -8.19
CA MET A 1 76.06 2.47 -7.09
C MET A 1 74.57 2.82 -7.28
N THR A 2 73.84 2.16 -8.18
CA THR A 2 72.44 2.50 -8.53
C THR A 2 71.39 1.78 -7.68
N LEU A 3 71.67 0.53 -7.29
CA LEU A 3 70.70 -0.33 -6.57
C LEU A 3 70.16 0.24 -5.25
N ARG A 4 70.96 1.04 -4.53
CA ARG A 4 70.54 1.69 -3.27
C ARG A 4 69.55 2.81 -3.53
N ALA A 5 69.85 3.68 -4.50
CA ALA A 5 68.99 4.80 -4.88
C ALA A 5 67.67 4.31 -5.47
N ASP A 6 67.68 3.21 -6.23
CA ASP A 6 66.46 2.60 -6.78
C ASP A 6 65.57 2.04 -5.66
N LEU A 7 66.14 1.42 -4.63
CA LEU A 7 65.40 0.95 -3.45
C LEU A 7 64.81 2.10 -2.63
N ASP A 8 65.57 3.18 -2.44
CA ASP A 8 65.09 4.37 -1.73
C ASP A 8 63.93 5.05 -2.50
N LEU A 9 63.99 5.07 -3.83
CA LEU A 9 62.90 5.57 -4.67
C LEU A 9 61.63 4.70 -4.56
N VAL A 10 61.79 3.37 -4.60
CA VAL A 10 60.66 2.43 -4.48
C VAL A 10 60.00 2.55 -3.11
N THR A 11 60.78 2.65 -2.03
CA THR A 11 60.24 2.81 -0.68
C THR A 11 59.49 4.14 -0.50
N ALA A 12 60.01 5.24 -1.06
CA ALA A 12 59.32 6.52 -1.06
C ALA A 12 57.98 6.46 -1.83
N LYS A 13 57.96 5.80 -2.99
CA LYS A 13 56.75 5.62 -3.79
C LYS A 13 55.71 4.72 -3.12
N LEU A 14 56.16 3.69 -2.40
CA LEU A 14 55.28 2.85 -1.61
C LEU A 14 54.64 3.63 -0.45
N ALA A 15 55.41 4.45 0.26
CA ALA A 15 54.89 5.30 1.34
C ALA A 15 53.88 6.33 0.83
N GLU A 16 54.12 6.92 -0.36
CA GLU A 16 53.20 7.83 -1.02
C GLU A 16 51.89 7.13 -1.41
N ALA A 17 51.97 5.94 -2.00
CA ALA A 17 50.81 5.14 -2.35
C ALA A 17 49.98 4.73 -1.12
N ASP A 18 50.64 4.34 -0.02
CA ASP A 18 49.98 4.00 1.24
C ASP A 18 49.26 5.20 1.86
N ALA A 19 49.87 6.38 1.82
CA ALA A 19 49.26 7.61 2.31
C ALA A 19 48.00 7.96 1.49
N LEU A 20 48.08 7.83 0.16
CA LEU A 20 46.94 8.04 -0.73
C LEU A 20 45.81 7.05 -0.44
N LEU A 21 46.12 5.76 -0.29
CA LEU A 21 45.12 4.73 0.04
C LEU A 21 44.40 5.02 1.36
N ARG A 22 45.14 5.39 2.41
CA ARG A 22 44.54 5.75 3.70
C ARG A 22 43.65 6.98 3.59
N SER A 23 44.06 7.98 2.83
CA SER A 23 43.26 9.19 2.60
C SER A 23 41.95 8.87 1.86
N ALA A 24 42.01 8.01 0.84
CA ALA A 24 40.85 7.59 0.06
C ALA A 24 39.88 6.77 0.92
N GLN A 25 40.40 5.85 1.74
CA GLN A 25 39.59 5.09 2.69
C GLN A 25 38.87 5.99 3.70
N ALA A 26 39.57 6.98 4.27
CA ALA A 26 38.95 7.93 5.20
C ALA A 26 37.83 8.74 4.53
N ALA A 27 38.06 9.23 3.31
CA ALA A 27 37.05 9.95 2.54
C ALA A 27 35.83 9.05 2.21
N GLN A 28 36.07 7.79 1.86
CA GLN A 28 35.00 6.82 1.60
C GLN A 28 34.15 6.56 2.84
N THR A 29 34.77 6.34 4.00
CA THR A 29 34.06 6.16 5.27
C THR A 29 33.19 7.38 5.60
N GLN A 30 33.71 8.59 5.39
CA GLN A 30 32.94 9.82 5.60
C GLN A 30 31.76 9.94 4.65
N ALA A 31 31.95 9.62 3.37
CA ALA A 31 30.88 9.65 2.37
C ALA A 31 29.76 8.65 2.69
N ILE A 32 30.11 7.44 3.14
CA ILE A 32 29.14 6.43 3.56
C ILE A 32 28.34 6.93 4.76
N ALA A 33 29.01 7.45 5.80
CA ALA A 33 28.33 7.99 6.98
C ALA A 33 27.40 9.17 6.63
N ALA A 34 27.83 10.05 5.73
CA ALA A 34 27.02 11.16 5.25
C ALA A 34 25.76 10.67 4.52
N LEU A 35 25.90 9.68 3.62
CA LEU A 35 24.79 9.08 2.89
C LEU A 35 23.79 8.39 3.84
N GLU A 36 24.27 7.57 4.76
CA GLU A 36 23.42 6.92 5.77
C GLU A 36 22.63 7.94 6.59
N SER A 37 23.29 9.04 6.98
CA SER A 37 22.62 10.13 7.71
C SER A 37 21.55 10.82 6.87
N ALA A 38 21.80 11.01 5.56
CA ALA A 38 20.87 11.64 4.64
C ALA A 38 19.65 10.75 4.40
N VAL A 39 19.84 9.44 4.22
CA VAL A 39 18.74 8.48 4.08
C VAL A 39 17.89 8.45 5.35
N LYS A 40 18.51 8.37 6.54
CA LYS A 40 17.77 8.38 7.81
C LYS A 40 16.96 9.67 8.02
N ARG A 41 17.47 10.82 7.58
CA ARG A 41 16.72 12.08 7.61
C ARG A 41 15.56 12.07 6.62
N ALA A 42 15.83 11.71 5.36
CA ALA A 42 14.80 11.65 4.33
C ALA A 42 13.65 10.71 4.68
N ASP A 43 13.94 9.56 5.31
CA ASP A 43 12.92 8.62 5.79
C ASP A 43 12.09 9.24 6.92
N LYS A 44 12.73 9.80 7.96
CA LYS A 44 12.03 10.47 9.06
C LYS A 44 11.19 11.65 8.58
N ASP A 45 11.76 12.51 7.76
CA ASP A 45 11.10 13.71 7.25
C ASP A 45 9.98 13.33 6.28
N GLY A 46 10.23 12.36 5.38
CA GLY A 46 9.22 11.79 4.50
C GLY A 46 8.02 11.24 5.28
N LEU A 47 8.28 10.41 6.29
CA LEU A 47 7.23 9.86 7.16
C LEU A 47 6.48 10.95 7.94
N ASN A 48 7.15 12.00 8.39
CA ASN A 48 6.51 13.12 9.09
C ASN A 48 5.71 14.03 8.14
N THR A 49 6.11 14.16 6.87
CA THR A 49 5.34 14.90 5.84
C THR A 49 4.10 14.16 5.36
N LEU A 50 4.04 12.84 5.56
CA LEU A 50 2.81 12.06 5.39
C LEU A 50 1.88 12.34 6.57
N SER A 51 1.28 13.54 6.60
CA SER A 51 0.25 13.87 7.57
C SER A 51 -0.88 12.81 7.50
N PRO A 52 -1.25 12.17 8.62
CA PRO A 52 -2.33 11.18 8.66
C PRO A 52 -3.70 11.74 8.23
N GLU A 53 -3.84 13.07 8.14
CA GLU A 53 -5.09 13.76 7.80
C GLU A 53 -5.50 13.69 6.33
N ALA A 54 -4.64 13.21 5.43
CA ALA A 54 -4.96 13.14 4.00
C ALA A 54 -5.95 12.02 3.62
N TRP A 55 -6.29 11.11 4.53
CA TRP A 55 -7.17 9.98 4.24
C TRP A 55 -8.50 10.11 4.98
N PRO A 56 -9.65 10.17 4.29
CA PRO A 56 -10.94 10.08 4.97
C PRO A 56 -11.05 8.71 5.67
N ILE A 57 -11.05 8.73 7.01
CA ILE A 57 -11.02 7.59 7.97
C ILE A 57 -12.21 6.61 7.83
N THR A 58 -13.02 6.69 6.77
CA THR A 58 -14.36 6.09 6.75
C THR A 58 -14.44 4.70 6.11
N ASP A 59 -13.46 4.28 5.30
CA ASP A 59 -13.48 2.95 4.67
C ASP A 59 -12.57 1.94 5.38
N HIS A 60 -11.34 2.33 5.75
CA HIS A 60 -10.41 1.45 6.46
C HIS A 60 -10.97 1.02 7.84
N ARG A 61 -11.56 1.96 8.60
CA ARG A 61 -12.21 1.67 9.89
C ARG A 61 -13.47 0.80 9.74
N ARG A 62 -14.17 0.86 8.59
CA ARG A 62 -15.32 -0.03 8.31
C ARG A 62 -14.87 -1.43 7.92
N ALA A 63 -13.74 -1.59 7.24
CA ALA A 63 -13.15 -2.89 6.93
C ALA A 63 -12.62 -3.59 8.20
N HIS A 64 -12.08 -2.82 9.15
CA HIS A 64 -11.62 -3.32 10.45
C HIS A 64 -12.71 -3.38 11.54
N ARG A 65 -13.98 -3.17 11.20
CA ARG A 65 -15.06 -3.45 12.17
C ARG A 65 -15.14 -4.97 12.33
N SER A 66 -14.59 -5.49 13.43
CA SER A 66 -14.67 -6.88 13.87
C SER A 66 -16.11 -7.28 14.21
N GLY A 67 -16.95 -7.34 13.18
CA GLY A 67 -18.29 -7.90 13.25
C GLY A 67 -18.43 -8.97 12.16
N PRO A 68 -19.30 -9.98 12.37
CA PRO A 68 -19.56 -10.98 11.33
C PRO A 68 -19.99 -10.27 10.04
N PRO A 69 -19.51 -10.73 8.87
CA PRO A 69 -19.91 -10.16 7.59
C PRO A 69 -21.45 -10.17 7.49
N PRO A 70 -22.07 -9.12 6.92
CA PRO A 70 -23.52 -9.09 6.74
C PRO A 70 -23.98 -10.34 5.98
N LYS A 71 -25.13 -10.91 6.32
CA LYS A 71 -25.66 -12.16 5.74
C LYS A 71 -25.59 -12.21 4.21
N ILE A 72 -25.85 -11.07 3.55
CA ILE A 72 -25.78 -10.96 2.09
C ILE A 72 -24.33 -11.09 1.60
N GLU A 73 -23.33 -10.51 2.28
CA GLU A 73 -21.92 -10.63 1.87
C GLU A 73 -21.38 -12.08 2.03
N SER A 74 -21.93 -12.88 2.95
CA SER A 74 -21.52 -14.27 3.17
C SER A 74 -22.24 -15.31 2.29
N ASP A 75 -23.33 -14.97 1.62
CA ASP A 75 -24.16 -15.91 0.85
C ASP A 75 -24.15 -15.54 -0.64
N PRO A 76 -23.38 -16.24 -1.50
CA PRO A 76 -23.28 -15.91 -2.92
C PRO A 76 -24.58 -16.17 -3.69
N GLU A 77 -25.38 -17.14 -3.25
CA GLU A 77 -26.68 -17.46 -3.87
C GLU A 77 -27.67 -16.33 -3.62
N LEU A 78 -27.73 -15.85 -2.37
CA LEU A 78 -28.54 -14.69 -1.99
C LEU A 78 -28.07 -13.42 -2.72
N GLN A 79 -26.77 -13.21 -2.92
CA GLN A 79 -26.25 -12.09 -3.72
C GLN A 79 -26.72 -12.16 -5.17
N ALA A 80 -26.63 -13.33 -5.80
CA ALA A 80 -27.06 -13.52 -7.18
C ALA A 80 -28.55 -13.23 -7.33
N PHE A 81 -29.37 -13.74 -6.41
CA PHE A 81 -30.82 -13.51 -6.38
C PHE A 81 -31.16 -12.02 -6.26
N ILE A 82 -30.57 -11.34 -5.28
CA ILE A 82 -30.79 -9.91 -5.06
C ILE A 82 -30.30 -9.09 -6.26
N THR A 83 -29.15 -9.42 -6.84
CA THR A 83 -28.59 -8.70 -8.00
C THR A 83 -29.50 -8.85 -9.22
N ALA A 84 -30.06 -10.03 -9.46
CA ALA A 84 -30.99 -10.28 -10.57
C ALA A 84 -32.32 -9.50 -10.42
N GLY A 85 -32.80 -9.32 -9.18
CA GLY A 85 -34.03 -8.60 -8.89
C GLY A 85 -33.90 -7.07 -8.88
N ILE A 86 -32.71 -6.54 -8.55
CA ILE A 86 -32.48 -5.11 -8.31
C ILE A 86 -32.85 -4.20 -9.50
N ASP A 87 -32.74 -4.69 -10.73
CA ASP A 87 -33.04 -3.89 -11.92
C ASP A 87 -34.54 -3.89 -12.27
N ARG A 88 -35.33 -4.81 -11.71
CA ARG A 88 -36.73 -5.06 -12.11
C ARG A 88 -37.73 -4.91 -10.96
N MET A 89 -37.26 -4.93 -9.72
CA MET A 89 -38.09 -4.96 -8.51
C MET A 89 -37.62 -3.93 -7.49
N THR A 90 -38.56 -3.48 -6.67
CA THR A 90 -38.25 -2.65 -5.50
C THR A 90 -37.61 -3.47 -4.39
N PHE A 91 -36.86 -2.83 -3.49
CA PHE A 91 -36.25 -3.52 -2.34
C PHE A 91 -37.26 -4.21 -1.40
N VAL A 92 -38.53 -3.78 -1.42
CA VAL A 92 -39.60 -4.44 -0.65
C VAL A 92 -39.96 -5.76 -1.32
N GLN A 93 -40.26 -5.73 -2.62
CA GLN A 93 -40.57 -6.92 -3.41
C GLN A 93 -39.44 -7.95 -3.37
N ILE A 94 -38.17 -7.50 -3.45
CA ILE A 94 -37.03 -8.41 -3.31
C ILE A 94 -36.98 -9.05 -1.92
N ALA A 95 -37.32 -8.32 -0.85
CA ALA A 95 -37.34 -8.89 0.49
C ALA A 95 -38.45 -9.93 0.65
N ASP A 96 -39.62 -9.67 0.07
CA ASP A 96 -40.75 -10.59 0.07
C ASP A 96 -40.44 -11.86 -0.74
N ASP A 97 -39.83 -11.69 -1.93
CA ASP A 97 -39.38 -12.80 -2.76
C ASP A 97 -38.28 -13.61 -2.08
N VAL A 98 -37.33 -12.96 -1.40
CA VAL A 98 -36.32 -13.66 -0.59
C VAL A 98 -36.99 -14.44 0.56
N ALA A 99 -38.02 -13.87 1.20
CA ALA A 99 -38.74 -14.57 2.26
C ALA A 99 -39.51 -15.80 1.74
N ALA A 100 -39.98 -15.76 0.49
CA ALA A 100 -40.65 -16.89 -0.15
C ALA A 100 -39.68 -17.99 -0.60
N HIS A 101 -38.48 -17.65 -1.07
CA HIS A 101 -37.54 -18.61 -1.68
C HIS A 101 -36.47 -19.13 -0.72
N PHE A 102 -36.12 -18.37 0.32
CA PHE A 102 -35.03 -18.72 1.23
C PHE A 102 -35.56 -19.11 2.63
N PRO A 103 -34.90 -20.08 3.31
CA PRO A 103 -35.28 -20.47 4.65
C PRO A 103 -35.11 -19.29 5.64
N PRO A 104 -35.85 -19.26 6.77
CA PRO A 104 -35.92 -18.12 7.70
C PRO A 104 -34.56 -17.58 8.16
N GLN A 105 -33.56 -18.44 8.26
CA GLN A 105 -32.20 -18.11 8.68
C GLN A 105 -31.47 -17.21 7.67
N ARG A 106 -31.79 -17.36 6.38
CA ARG A 106 -31.20 -16.63 5.24
C ARG A 106 -32.03 -15.42 4.80
N GLN A 107 -33.21 -15.22 5.38
CA GLN A 107 -34.05 -14.07 5.05
C GLN A 107 -33.40 -12.75 5.44
N VAL A 108 -33.60 -11.74 4.59
CA VAL A 108 -33.08 -10.38 4.78
C VAL A 108 -34.19 -9.35 4.60
N LYS A 109 -34.17 -8.33 5.46
CA LYS A 109 -35.13 -7.22 5.39
C LYS A 109 -34.72 -6.23 4.29
N LYS A 110 -35.70 -5.48 3.76
CA LYS A 110 -35.49 -4.36 2.81
C LYS A 110 -34.30 -3.46 3.16
N SER A 111 -34.15 -3.08 4.43
CA SER A 111 -33.07 -2.18 4.88
C SER A 111 -31.68 -2.79 4.71
N ALA A 112 -31.53 -4.11 4.89
CA ALA A 112 -30.29 -4.82 4.66
C ALA A 112 -29.94 -4.87 3.16
N ILE A 113 -30.94 -5.10 2.30
CA ILE A 113 -30.76 -5.08 0.84
C ILE A 113 -30.34 -3.68 0.37
N HIS A 114 -31.02 -2.64 0.84
CA HIS A 114 -30.69 -1.24 0.50
C HIS A 114 -29.26 -0.87 0.93
N ALA A 115 -28.89 -1.17 2.18
CA ALA A 115 -27.55 -0.87 2.70
C ALA A 115 -26.45 -1.64 1.93
N TRP A 116 -26.71 -2.90 1.58
CA TRP A 116 -25.80 -3.71 0.80
C TRP A 116 -25.62 -3.16 -0.62
N TRP A 117 -26.71 -2.82 -1.32
CA TRP A 117 -26.65 -2.30 -2.69
C TRP A 117 -25.81 -1.03 -2.82
N HIS A 118 -26.02 -0.06 -1.94
CA HIS A 118 -25.23 1.19 -1.93
C HIS A 118 -23.74 0.93 -1.64
N ARG A 119 -23.43 -0.02 -0.76
CA ARG A 119 -22.05 -0.44 -0.48
C ARG A 119 -21.41 -1.11 -1.69
N SER A 120 -22.11 -2.02 -2.34
CA SER A 120 -21.65 -2.74 -3.53
C SER A 120 -21.35 -1.79 -4.70
N LYS A 121 -22.18 -0.75 -4.90
CA LYS A 121 -21.92 0.31 -5.88
C LYS A 121 -20.63 1.09 -5.60
N ARG A 122 -20.39 1.46 -4.34
CA ARG A 122 -19.16 2.15 -3.95
C ARG A 122 -17.92 1.29 -4.21
N ARG A 123 -17.96 0.01 -3.84
CA ARG A 123 -16.86 -0.95 -4.11
C ARG A 123 -16.56 -1.08 -5.61
N ARG A 124 -17.59 -1.24 -6.45
CA ARG A 124 -17.41 -1.31 -7.92
C ARG A 124 -16.78 -0.04 -8.50
N ARG A 125 -17.17 1.14 -8.01
CA ARG A 125 -16.56 2.41 -8.44
C ARG A 125 -15.10 2.56 -8.02
N SER A 126 -14.75 2.13 -6.81
CA SER A 126 -13.37 2.18 -6.32
C SER A 126 -12.45 1.19 -7.04
N SER A 127 -12.96 0.02 -7.45
CA SER A 127 -12.19 -0.94 -8.25
C SER A 127 -12.01 -0.54 -9.71
N ALA A 128 -12.80 0.42 -10.22
CA ALA A 128 -12.72 0.92 -11.60
C ALA A 128 -11.72 2.09 -11.77
N ILE A 129 -11.10 2.58 -10.69
CA ILE A 129 -10.01 3.56 -10.75
C ILE A 129 -8.70 2.77 -10.91
N PRO A 130 -8.01 2.83 -12.06
CA PRO A 130 -6.71 2.19 -12.20
C PRO A 130 -5.70 2.83 -11.22
N PRO A 131 -4.79 2.06 -10.61
CA PRO A 131 -3.70 2.63 -9.83
C PRO A 131 -2.85 3.50 -10.76
N ASN A 132 -2.82 4.79 -10.43
CA ASN A 132 -1.93 5.86 -10.86
C ASN A 132 -0.68 5.35 -11.61
N THR A 133 -0.59 5.60 -12.92
CA THR A 133 0.64 5.36 -13.71
C THR A 133 1.59 6.55 -13.49
N PRO A 134 2.77 6.38 -12.86
CA PRO A 134 3.71 7.46 -12.71
C PRO A 134 4.65 7.53 -13.93
N GLY A 135 4.78 8.72 -14.53
CA GLY A 135 5.99 9.14 -15.26
C GLY A 135 5.96 9.01 -16.78
N GLY A 136 5.51 10.06 -17.46
CA GLY A 136 5.99 10.39 -18.82
C GLY A 136 7.23 11.28 -18.71
N PRO A 137 8.28 11.09 -19.53
CA PRO A 137 9.49 11.89 -19.47
C PRO A 137 9.29 13.24 -20.17
N GLY A 138 9.74 14.31 -19.53
CA GLY A 138 10.00 15.62 -20.13
C GLY A 138 11.48 15.94 -20.00
#